data_AF-A0A969DJ30-F1
#
_entry.id   AF-A0A969DJ30-F1
#
_cell.length_a   1.000
_cell.length_b   1.000
_cell.length_c   1.000
_cell.angle_alpha   90.00
_cell.angle_beta   90.00
_cell.angle_gamma   90.00
#
_symmetry.space_group_name_H-M   'P 1'
#
loop_
_entity.id
_entity.type
_entity.pdbx_description
1 polymer ?
#
loop_
_entity_poly.entity_id
_entity_poly.type
_entity_poly.pdbx_seq_one_letter_code
_entity_poly.pdbx_strand_id
1 'polypeptide(L)'
;MRNPATAGDNDSIPQRCHFTDTDVQIKLPELLERISYTLDYLPRCCDLLWELAKKDPRELNPYPEHPIRILTKLAKYDIYKSLDVNQIVLNTVARWLKKPNVHNHIYSPLDILEPLLDKNSHSTRSDGLTLKSYTFAVSRDKTESIRKEVIVLIQNCAVSEDLKVSRRALDSLRKALEEPHEMVGLKFLISSVRSGFLNSYKYWNFSVS
;
A
#
# COMPACT_ATOMS: atom_id res chain seq x y z
N MET A 1 -42.20 36.90 -44.72
CA MET A 1 -42.16 35.69 -43.86
C MET A 1 -41.76 36.12 -42.46
N ARG A 2 -42.71 36.15 -41.52
CA ARG A 2 -42.47 36.35 -40.07
C ARG A 2 -42.41 34.95 -39.45
N ASN A 3 -41.33 34.61 -38.74
CA ASN A 3 -41.31 33.45 -37.85
C ASN A 3 -41.52 33.96 -36.42
N PRO A 4 -42.64 33.64 -35.74
CA PRO A 4 -42.84 34.02 -34.35
C PRO A 4 -42.12 33.04 -33.43
N ALA A 5 -41.61 33.57 -32.32
CA ALA A 5 -41.10 32.80 -31.21
C ALA A 5 -42.23 32.00 -30.55
N THR A 6 -42.01 30.69 -30.34
CA THR A 6 -42.76 29.91 -29.36
C THR A 6 -41.81 29.59 -28.22
N ALA A 7 -41.93 30.38 -27.15
CA ALA A 7 -41.47 29.99 -25.83
C ALA A 7 -42.45 28.92 -25.31
N GLY A 8 -41.92 27.82 -24.79
CA GLY A 8 -42.70 26.76 -24.14
C GLY A 8 -42.12 25.38 -24.43
N ASP A 9 -41.00 25.02 -23.79
CA ASP A 9 -41.12 24.26 -22.55
C ASP A 9 -39.76 24.18 -21.87
N ASN A 10 -39.81 24.44 -20.57
CA ASN A 10 -38.70 24.55 -19.65
C ASN A 10 -38.26 23.13 -19.26
N ASP A 11 -37.67 22.40 -20.21
CA ASP A 11 -36.94 21.19 -19.88
C ASP A 11 -35.70 21.61 -19.09
N SER A 12 -35.84 21.44 -17.78
CA SER A 12 -34.86 21.74 -16.77
C SER A 12 -33.62 20.86 -16.99
N ILE A 13 -32.74 21.25 -17.91
CA ILE A 13 -31.38 20.71 -17.95
C ILE A 13 -30.77 21.07 -16.59
N PRO A 14 -30.45 20.10 -15.73
CA PRO A 14 -29.79 20.43 -14.48
C PRO A 14 -28.46 21.10 -14.83
N GLN A 15 -28.28 22.26 -14.23
CA GLN A 15 -27.12 23.15 -14.27
C GLN A 15 -25.79 22.43 -14.60
N ARG A 16 -25.15 22.92 -15.66
CA ARG A 16 -23.70 22.92 -15.94
C ARG A 16 -22.86 22.33 -14.80
N CYS A 17 -22.37 21.09 -14.95
CA CYS A 17 -21.34 20.56 -14.06
C CYS A 17 -20.07 21.41 -14.20
N HIS A 18 -19.86 22.31 -13.25
CA HIS A 18 -18.58 22.99 -13.08
C HIS A 18 -17.67 22.05 -12.28
N PHE A 19 -16.87 21.24 -12.97
CA PHE A 19 -15.83 20.43 -12.33
C PHE A 19 -14.63 21.32 -12.02
N THR A 20 -14.21 21.35 -10.77
CA THR A 20 -12.97 22.00 -10.35
C THR A 20 -11.80 21.02 -10.42
N ASP A 21 -10.56 21.54 -10.47
CA ASP A 21 -9.36 20.71 -10.41
C ASP A 21 -9.34 19.83 -9.14
N THR A 22 -9.84 20.36 -8.03
CA THR A 22 -10.01 19.63 -6.76
C THR A 22 -10.93 18.42 -6.90
N ASP A 23 -12.05 18.55 -7.62
CA ASP A 23 -12.99 17.44 -7.82
C ASP A 23 -12.34 16.30 -8.60
N VAL A 24 -11.51 16.64 -9.59
CA VAL A 24 -10.73 15.66 -10.37
C VAL A 24 -9.70 14.98 -9.47
N GLN A 25 -8.94 15.74 -8.68
CA GLN A 25 -7.93 15.17 -7.77
C GLN A 25 -8.54 14.25 -6.71
N ILE A 26 -9.79 14.49 -6.29
CA ILE A 26 -10.49 13.63 -5.33
C ILE A 26 -10.93 12.30 -5.97
N LYS A 27 -11.34 12.31 -7.24
CA LYS A 27 -11.87 11.13 -7.94
C LYS A 27 -10.82 10.32 -8.68
N LEU A 28 -9.71 10.94 -9.08
CA LEU A 28 -8.65 10.31 -9.84
C LEU A 28 -8.00 9.09 -9.14
N PRO A 29 -7.76 9.09 -7.81
CA PRO A 29 -7.13 7.96 -7.13
C PRO A 29 -7.92 6.65 -7.28
N GLU A 30 -9.26 6.71 -7.17
CA GLU A 30 -10.15 5.56 -7.32
C GLU A 30 -10.04 4.96 -8.75
N LEU A 31 -9.97 5.81 -9.77
CA LEU A 31 -9.78 5.38 -11.15
C LEU A 31 -8.39 4.76 -11.37
N LEU A 32 -7.35 5.37 -10.81
CA LEU A 32 -5.98 4.84 -10.88
C LEU A 32 -5.86 3.49 -10.17
N GLU A 33 -6.55 3.28 -9.05
CA GLU A 33 -6.63 1.98 -8.41
C GLU A 33 -7.21 0.93 -9.37
N ARG A 34 -8.34 1.23 -10.02
CA ARG A 34 -8.96 0.29 -10.96
C ARG A 34 -8.06 -0.05 -12.14
N ILE A 35 -7.32 0.93 -12.67
CA ILE A 35 -6.36 0.71 -13.77
C ILE A 35 -5.16 -0.10 -13.29
N SER A 36 -4.74 0.06 -12.02
CA SER A 36 -3.57 -0.61 -11.45
C SER A 36 -3.68 -2.14 -11.37
N TYR A 37 -4.89 -2.71 -11.50
CA TYR A 37 -5.08 -4.15 -11.63
C TYR A 37 -4.49 -4.72 -12.94
N THR A 38 -4.18 -3.86 -13.92
CA THR A 38 -3.44 -4.24 -15.11
C THR A 38 -1.94 -4.02 -14.88
N LEU A 39 -1.16 -5.11 -14.87
CA LEU A 39 0.26 -5.10 -14.50
C LEU A 39 1.10 -4.11 -15.33
N ASP A 40 0.81 -3.96 -16.62
CA ASP A 40 1.55 -3.07 -17.51
C ASP A 40 1.43 -1.59 -17.12
N TYR A 41 0.28 -1.20 -16.57
CA TYR A 41 0.01 0.18 -16.16
C TYR A 41 0.33 0.45 -14.69
N LEU A 42 0.49 -0.60 -13.88
CA LEU A 42 0.74 -0.49 -12.44
C LEU A 42 1.90 0.45 -12.07
N PRO A 43 3.11 0.38 -12.69
CA PRO A 43 4.19 1.30 -12.33
C PRO A 43 3.81 2.77 -12.55
N ARG A 44 3.08 3.06 -13.65
CA ARG A 44 2.65 4.41 -13.99
C ARG A 44 1.55 4.89 -13.06
N CYS A 45 0.61 4.03 -12.70
CA CYS A 45 -0.42 4.33 -11.70
C CYS A 45 0.21 4.65 -10.35
N CYS A 46 1.21 3.88 -9.91
CA CYS A 46 1.93 4.17 -8.67
C CYS A 46 2.61 5.54 -8.71
N ASP A 47 3.30 5.88 -9.81
CA ASP A 47 3.93 7.19 -9.98
C ASP A 47 2.91 8.34 -9.88
N LEU A 48 1.75 8.20 -10.53
CA LEU A 48 0.69 9.22 -10.48
C LEU A 48 0.05 9.33 -9.08
N LEU A 49 -0.24 8.21 -8.43
CA LEU A 49 -0.76 8.18 -7.07
C LEU A 49 0.22 8.84 -6.09
N TRP A 50 1.52 8.64 -6.27
CA TRP A 50 2.54 9.29 -5.45
C TRP A 50 2.57 10.80 -5.66
N GLU A 51 2.49 11.29 -6.90
CA GLU A 51 2.43 12.74 -7.15
C GLU A 51 1.16 13.39 -6.57
N LEU A 52 0.03 12.67 -6.56
CA LEU A 52 -1.19 13.13 -5.88
C LEU A 52 -1.01 13.14 -4.36
N ALA A 53 -0.42 12.09 -3.78
CA ALA A 53 -0.18 11.98 -2.35
C ALA A 53 0.65 13.13 -1.79
N LYS A 54 1.64 13.64 -2.52
CA LYS A 54 2.49 14.75 -2.08
C LYS A 54 1.71 16.05 -1.84
N LYS A 55 0.60 16.23 -2.55
CA LYS A 55 -0.22 17.45 -2.53
C LYS A 55 -1.47 17.31 -1.66
N ASP A 56 -1.75 16.10 -1.17
CA ASP A 56 -2.94 15.80 -0.40
C ASP A 56 -2.64 15.87 1.12
N PRO A 57 -3.10 16.91 1.83
CA PRO A 57 -2.87 17.04 3.26
C PRO A 57 -3.89 16.26 4.11
N ARG A 58 -4.86 15.58 3.48
CA ARG A 58 -5.95 14.91 4.19
C ARG A 58 -5.43 13.73 5.02
N GLU A 59 -6.11 13.46 6.13
CA GLU A 59 -5.79 12.32 6.99
C GLU A 59 -6.19 10.98 6.35
N LEU A 60 -5.43 9.92 6.60
CA LEU A 60 -5.67 8.60 5.99
C LEU A 60 -6.95 7.89 6.48
N ASN A 61 -7.30 8.07 7.75
CA ASN A 61 -8.36 7.29 8.40
C ASN A 61 -9.77 7.57 7.84
N PRO A 62 -10.20 8.84 7.64
CA PRO A 62 -11.53 9.12 7.11
C PRO A 62 -11.66 8.90 5.60
N TYR A 63 -10.55 8.81 4.84
CA TYR A 63 -10.58 8.80 3.38
C TYR A 63 -10.00 7.51 2.79
N PRO A 64 -10.83 6.50 2.48
CA PRO A 64 -10.36 5.25 1.88
C PRO A 64 -9.71 5.46 0.50
N GLU A 65 -10.18 6.47 -0.24
CA GLU A 65 -9.69 6.86 -1.57
C GLU A 65 -8.36 7.65 -1.54
N HIS A 66 -7.73 7.79 -0.37
CA HIS A 66 -6.49 8.54 -0.26
C HIS A 66 -5.36 7.84 -1.05
N PRO A 67 -4.56 8.55 -1.88
CA PRO A 67 -3.57 7.92 -2.75
C PRO A 67 -2.54 7.05 -2.01
N ILE A 68 -2.06 7.48 -0.84
CA ILE A 68 -1.17 6.67 0.01
C ILE A 68 -1.84 5.39 0.47
N ARG A 69 -3.12 5.44 0.85
CA ARG A 69 -3.85 4.26 1.32
C ARG A 69 -4.02 3.24 0.21
N ILE A 70 -4.24 3.71 -1.01
CA ILE A 70 -4.26 2.87 -2.22
C ILE A 70 -2.87 2.27 -2.47
N LEU A 71 -1.79 3.06 -2.41
CA LEU A 71 -0.42 2.54 -2.56
C LEU A 71 -0.08 1.47 -1.52
N THR A 72 -0.40 1.71 -0.24
CA THR A 72 -0.22 0.73 0.85
C THR A 72 -1.06 -0.54 0.62
N LYS A 73 -2.30 -0.40 0.11
CA LYS A 73 -3.16 -1.54 -0.28
C LYS A 73 -2.55 -2.35 -1.43
N LEU A 74 -1.98 -1.67 -2.43
CA LEU A 74 -1.26 -2.31 -3.54
C LEU A 74 0.02 -3.02 -3.07
N ALA A 75 0.69 -2.52 -2.03
CA ALA A 75 1.86 -3.18 -1.43
C ALA A 75 1.50 -4.40 -0.56
N LYS A 76 0.36 -4.40 0.14
CA LYS A 76 -0.01 -5.47 1.09
C LYS A 76 -0.17 -6.84 0.41
N TYR A 77 0.26 -7.95 1.03
CA TYR A 77 -0.03 -9.29 0.47
C TYR A 77 -1.52 -9.63 0.50
N ASP A 78 -2.03 -10.29 -0.55
CA ASP A 78 -3.41 -10.80 -0.62
C ASP A 78 -3.41 -12.22 -1.24
N ILE A 79 -4.41 -13.04 -0.89
CA ILE A 79 -4.56 -14.43 -1.36
C ILE A 79 -4.80 -14.47 -2.87
N TYR A 80 -5.52 -13.48 -3.40
CA TYR A 80 -5.91 -13.43 -4.80
C TYR A 80 -4.99 -12.55 -5.66
N LYS A 81 -3.90 -12.05 -5.07
CA LYS A 81 -2.98 -11.13 -5.74
C LYS A 81 -1.66 -11.83 -6.05
N SER A 82 -1.20 -11.70 -7.30
CA SER A 82 0.14 -12.18 -7.68
C SER A 82 1.22 -11.40 -6.94
N LEU A 83 2.31 -12.08 -6.60
CA LEU A 83 3.50 -11.45 -6.02
C LEU A 83 4.18 -10.47 -6.99
N ASP A 84 3.91 -10.58 -8.29
CA ASP A 84 4.40 -9.62 -9.29
C ASP A 84 3.94 -8.19 -8.98
N VAL A 85 2.71 -8.02 -8.47
CA VAL A 85 2.20 -6.70 -8.06
C VAL A 85 3.08 -6.13 -6.95
N ASN A 86 3.37 -6.93 -5.93
CA ASN A 86 4.20 -6.55 -4.80
C ASN A 86 5.62 -6.18 -5.24
N GLN A 87 6.21 -6.97 -6.15
CA GLN A 87 7.53 -6.70 -6.70
C GLN A 87 7.56 -5.41 -7.54
N ILE A 88 6.53 -5.15 -8.35
CA ILE A 88 6.43 -3.91 -9.14
C ILE A 88 6.33 -2.68 -8.23
N VAL A 89 5.52 -2.77 -7.17
CA VAL A 89 5.39 -1.70 -6.18
C VAL A 89 6.72 -1.46 -5.48
N LEU A 90 7.41 -2.53 -5.04
CA LEU A 90 8.74 -2.45 -4.44
C LEU A 90 9.75 -1.76 -5.37
N ASN A 91 9.84 -2.20 -6.62
CA ASN A 91 10.74 -1.61 -7.62
C ASN A 91 10.45 -0.13 -7.87
N THR A 92 9.17 0.24 -7.84
CA THR A 92 8.71 1.62 -8.03
C THR A 92 9.09 2.50 -6.84
N VAL A 93 8.89 2.02 -5.61
CA VAL A 93 9.33 2.74 -4.41
C VAL A 93 10.86 2.84 -4.34
N ALA A 94 11.58 1.77 -4.68
CA ALA A 94 13.04 1.77 -4.76
C ALA A 94 13.57 2.84 -5.73
N ARG A 95 12.88 3.04 -6.87
CA ARG A 95 13.17 4.16 -7.79
C ARG A 95 12.96 5.52 -7.15
N TRP A 96 11.92 5.70 -6.34
CA TRP A 96 11.64 6.97 -5.67
C TRP A 96 12.66 7.29 -4.58
N LEU A 97 13.09 6.29 -3.81
CA LEU A 97 14.09 6.45 -2.75
C LEU A 97 15.45 6.96 -3.27
N LYS A 98 15.75 6.77 -4.56
CA LYS A 98 16.95 7.32 -5.21
C LYS A 98 16.85 8.81 -5.53
N LYS A 99 15.65 9.41 -5.48
CA LYS A 99 15.45 10.83 -5.80
C LYS A 99 15.70 11.69 -4.54
N PRO A 100 16.38 12.84 -4.68
CA PRO A 100 16.55 13.75 -3.55
C PRO A 100 15.19 14.29 -3.09
N ASN A 101 15.08 14.63 -1.80
CA ASN A 101 13.90 15.25 -1.18
C ASN A 101 12.61 14.43 -1.20
N VAL A 102 12.66 13.12 -1.51
CA VAL A 102 11.45 12.28 -1.54
C VAL A 102 10.77 12.13 -0.17
N HIS A 103 11.51 12.37 0.92
CA HIS A 103 11.01 12.31 2.29
C HIS A 103 10.54 13.66 2.85
N ASN A 104 10.57 14.74 2.04
CA ASN A 104 10.20 16.10 2.49
C ASN A 104 8.67 16.32 2.51
N HIS A 105 7.89 15.29 2.23
CA HIS A 105 6.43 15.33 2.23
C HIS A 105 5.86 14.83 3.56
N ILE A 106 4.54 14.96 3.72
CA ILE A 106 3.80 14.48 4.90
C ILE A 106 4.01 12.97 5.09
N TYR A 107 3.91 12.23 3.98
CA TYR A 107 4.09 10.79 3.94
C TYR A 107 5.46 10.42 3.38
N SER A 108 6.05 9.34 3.89
CA SER A 108 7.32 8.78 3.44
C SER A 108 7.06 7.61 2.50
N PRO A 109 7.89 7.41 1.44
CA PRO A 109 7.81 6.19 0.63
C PRO A 109 7.99 4.90 1.46
N LEU A 110 8.66 4.99 2.62
CA LEU A 110 8.80 3.87 3.56
C LEU A 110 7.45 3.41 4.13
N ASP A 111 6.46 4.30 4.25
CA ASP A 111 5.10 3.97 4.70
C ASP A 111 4.41 2.96 3.77
N ILE A 112 4.79 2.97 2.48
CA ILE A 112 4.26 2.06 1.45
C ILE A 112 4.93 0.69 1.54
N LEU A 113 6.18 0.62 2.05
CA LEU A 113 6.93 -0.63 2.17
C LEU A 113 6.61 -1.40 3.46
N GLU A 114 6.08 -0.75 4.50
CA GLU A 114 5.76 -1.41 5.77
C GLU A 114 4.92 -2.70 5.60
N PRO A 115 3.84 -2.74 4.80
CA PRO A 115 3.03 -3.95 4.62
C PRO A 115 3.78 -5.14 4.01
N LEU A 116 4.90 -4.91 3.30
CA LEU A 116 5.72 -5.98 2.73
C LEU A 116 6.54 -6.71 3.80
N LEU A 117 6.67 -6.12 5.00
CA LEU A 117 7.30 -6.71 6.17
C LEU A 117 6.30 -7.40 7.10
N ASP A 118 5.00 -7.35 6.82
CA ASP A 118 4.00 -8.01 7.66
C ASP A 118 4.17 -9.53 7.62
N LYS A 119 4.14 -10.17 8.79
CA LYS A 119 4.25 -11.64 8.94
C LYS A 119 2.90 -12.34 8.72
N ASN A 120 1.81 -11.65 9.06
CA ASN A 120 0.43 -12.09 8.88
C ASN A 120 -0.30 -11.06 8.01
N SER A 121 -1.12 -11.52 7.07
CA SER A 121 -1.97 -10.63 6.28
C SER A 121 -3.45 -10.99 6.44
N HIS A 122 -4.30 -10.05 6.07
CA HIS A 122 -5.74 -10.15 6.14
C HIS A 122 -6.36 -9.77 4.80
N SER A 123 -7.20 -10.66 4.26
CA SER A 123 -7.96 -10.46 3.03
C SER A 123 -9.44 -10.34 3.37
N THR A 124 -10.06 -9.27 2.91
CA THR A 124 -11.50 -9.01 3.10
C THR A 124 -12.16 -8.95 1.74
N ARG A 125 -13.22 -9.73 1.53
CA ARG A 125 -14.03 -9.72 0.31
C ARG A 125 -15.50 -9.57 0.67
N SER A 126 -16.20 -8.68 -0.02
CA SER A 126 -17.65 -8.60 0.02
C SER A 126 -18.23 -9.35 -1.17
N ASP A 127 -19.20 -10.23 -0.90
CA ASP A 127 -19.98 -10.96 -1.91
C ASP A 127 -21.45 -10.49 -1.81
N GLY A 128 -21.67 -9.20 -2.11
CA GLY A 128 -22.98 -8.53 -2.08
C GLY A 128 -23.58 -8.37 -0.68
N LEU A 129 -24.07 -9.48 -0.11
CA LEU A 129 -24.72 -9.55 1.21
C LEU A 129 -23.80 -10.10 2.31
N THR A 130 -22.66 -10.69 1.97
CA THR A 130 -21.76 -11.33 2.94
C THR A 130 -20.36 -10.74 2.89
N LEU A 131 -19.89 -10.23 4.03
CA LEU A 131 -18.49 -9.85 4.25
C LEU A 131 -17.72 -11.10 4.70
N LYS A 132 -16.81 -11.58 3.87
CA LYS A 132 -15.89 -12.68 4.18
C LYS A 132 -14.51 -12.11 4.49
N SER A 133 -13.97 -12.49 5.63
CA SER A 133 -12.78 -11.89 6.22
C SER A 133 -11.86 -13.05 6.63
N TYR A 134 -10.70 -13.15 5.97
CA TYR A 134 -9.74 -14.24 6.13
C TYR A 134 -8.40 -13.68 6.60
N THR A 135 -7.88 -14.21 7.70
CA THR A 135 -6.49 -13.98 8.09
C THR A 135 -5.65 -15.17 7.65
N PHE A 136 -4.47 -14.90 7.08
CA PHE A 136 -3.57 -15.95 6.60
C PHE A 136 -2.12 -15.60 6.92
N ALA A 137 -1.32 -16.63 7.21
CA ALA A 137 0.12 -16.50 7.36
C ALA A 137 0.73 -16.25 5.97
N VAL A 138 1.62 -15.26 5.86
CA VAL A 138 2.33 -15.00 4.60
C VAL A 138 3.41 -16.07 4.44
N SER A 139 3.38 -16.81 3.32
CA SER A 139 4.38 -17.86 3.06
C SER A 139 5.78 -17.24 3.00
N ARG A 140 6.64 -17.63 3.94
CA ARG A 140 8.03 -17.16 4.03
C ARG A 140 8.78 -17.48 2.74
N ASP A 141 8.71 -18.72 2.29
CA ASP A 141 9.49 -19.19 1.14
C ASP A 141 9.16 -18.42 -0.15
N LYS A 142 7.89 -18.01 -0.32
CA LYS A 142 7.46 -17.25 -1.50
C LYS A 142 7.77 -15.75 -1.42
N THR A 143 7.92 -15.19 -0.21
CA THR A 143 8.07 -13.74 0.01
C THR A 143 9.45 -13.33 0.50
N GLU A 144 10.35 -14.29 0.72
CA GLU A 144 11.67 -14.05 1.28
C GLU A 144 12.50 -13.06 0.46
N SER A 145 12.48 -13.18 -0.88
CA SER A 145 13.20 -12.26 -1.78
C SER A 145 12.75 -10.82 -1.60
N ILE A 146 11.44 -10.58 -1.69
CA ILE A 146 10.82 -9.25 -1.51
C ILE A 146 11.18 -8.69 -0.13
N ARG A 147 11.07 -9.49 0.94
CA ARG A 147 11.39 -9.05 2.30
C ARG A 147 12.86 -8.65 2.45
N LYS A 148 13.78 -9.45 1.90
CA LYS A 148 15.22 -9.14 1.92
C LYS A 148 15.49 -7.81 1.21
N GLU A 149 14.92 -7.61 0.04
CA GLU A 149 15.07 -6.35 -0.71
C GLU A 149 14.53 -5.15 0.07
N VAL A 150 13.35 -5.26 0.69
CA VAL A 150 12.78 -4.20 1.52
C VAL A 150 13.69 -3.87 2.71
N ILE A 151 14.20 -4.89 3.40
CA ILE A 151 15.12 -4.69 4.53
C ILE A 151 16.38 -3.95 4.08
N VAL A 152 16.97 -4.32 2.95
CA VAL A 152 18.14 -3.63 2.39
C VAL A 152 17.84 -2.16 2.09
N LEU A 153 16.68 -1.86 1.49
CA LEU A 153 16.28 -0.47 1.22
C LEU A 153 16.13 0.33 2.52
N ILE A 154 15.50 -0.25 3.55
CA ILE A 154 15.32 0.44 4.83
C ILE A 154 16.65 0.63 5.56
N GLN A 155 17.55 -0.35 5.51
CA GLN A 155 18.91 -0.22 6.07
C GLN A 155 19.67 0.93 5.41
N ASN A 156 19.61 1.05 4.07
CA ASN A 156 20.22 2.17 3.36
C ASN A 156 19.64 3.52 3.80
N CYS A 157 18.34 3.59 4.04
CA CYS A 157 17.70 4.79 4.60
C CYS A 157 18.09 5.06 6.06
N ALA A 158 18.35 4.01 6.86
CA ALA A 158 18.76 4.15 8.26
C ALA A 158 20.14 4.78 8.42
N VAL A 159 21.04 4.56 7.45
CA VAL A 159 22.40 5.13 7.41
C VAL A 159 22.43 6.51 6.73
N SER A 160 21.27 7.05 6.32
CA SER A 160 21.18 8.39 5.73
C SER A 160 21.63 9.48 6.72
N GLU A 161 22.29 10.52 6.21
CA GLU A 161 22.68 11.71 6.97
C GLU A 161 21.46 12.53 7.45
N ASP A 162 20.31 12.39 6.79
CA ASP A 162 19.07 13.03 7.21
C ASP A 162 18.46 12.27 8.41
N LEU A 163 18.50 12.91 9.57
CA LEU A 163 17.96 12.38 10.83
C LEU A 163 16.46 12.03 10.76
N LYS A 164 15.67 12.76 9.96
CA LYS A 164 14.24 12.44 9.77
C LYS A 164 14.09 11.09 9.05
N VAL A 165 14.89 10.87 8.01
CA VAL A 165 14.88 9.63 7.21
C VAL A 165 15.42 8.47 8.03
N SER A 166 16.56 8.67 8.70
CA SER A 166 17.19 7.66 9.55
C SER A 166 16.24 7.19 10.65
N ARG A 167 15.62 8.14 11.40
CA ARG A 167 14.65 7.79 12.44
C ARG A 167 13.44 7.04 11.89
N ARG A 168 12.88 7.48 10.76
CA ARG A 168 11.73 6.82 10.13
C ARG A 168 12.05 5.39 9.67
N ALA A 169 13.27 5.17 9.17
CA ALA A 169 13.75 3.84 8.79
C ALA A 169 13.93 2.93 10.01
N LEU A 170 14.51 3.45 11.10
CA LEU A 170 14.64 2.71 12.37
C LEU A 170 13.27 2.32 12.94
N ASP A 171 12.28 3.22 12.90
CA ASP A 171 10.91 2.90 13.31
C ASP A 171 10.31 1.76 12.49
N SER A 172 10.58 1.74 11.17
CA SER A 172 10.13 0.67 10.27
C SER A 172 10.80 -0.67 10.63
N LEU A 173 12.10 -0.66 10.91
CA LEU A 173 12.82 -1.87 11.34
C LEU A 173 12.33 -2.38 12.69
N ARG A 174 12.09 -1.48 13.66
CA ARG A 174 11.55 -1.84 14.97
C ARG A 174 10.23 -2.59 14.82
N LYS A 175 9.27 -2.02 14.08
CA LYS A 175 7.98 -2.67 13.81
C LYS A 175 8.13 -4.03 13.12
N ALA A 176 9.09 -4.18 12.19
CA ALA A 176 9.31 -5.45 11.50
C ALA A 176 9.88 -6.54 12.43
N LEU A 177 10.64 -6.13 13.44
CA LEU A 177 11.22 -7.03 14.46
C LEU A 177 10.22 -7.42 15.53
N GLU A 178 9.20 -6.61 15.79
CA GLU A 178 8.11 -6.95 16.72
C GLU A 178 7.52 -8.33 16.39
N GLU A 179 7.31 -9.14 17.43
CA GLU A 179 6.74 -10.48 17.26
C GLU A 179 5.36 -10.38 16.61
N PRO A 180 4.99 -11.32 15.72
CA PRO A 180 3.64 -11.35 15.22
C PRO A 180 2.70 -11.47 16.41
N HIS A 181 1.84 -10.48 16.63
CA HIS A 181 0.86 -10.54 17.71
C HIS A 181 0.09 -11.86 17.62
N GLU A 182 0.11 -12.63 18.72
CA GLU A 182 -0.68 -13.85 18.83
C GLU A 182 -2.15 -13.53 18.55
N MET A 183 -2.76 -14.27 17.63
CA MET A 183 -4.15 -14.07 17.24
C MET A 183 -5.08 -14.43 18.42
N VAL A 184 -5.63 -13.42 19.08
CA VAL A 184 -6.76 -13.59 20.00
C VAL A 184 -7.97 -14.06 19.18
N GLY A 185 -8.29 -15.36 19.25
CA GLY A 185 -9.57 -15.90 18.77
C GLY A 185 -9.55 -17.13 17.85
N LEU A 186 -8.39 -17.59 17.38
CA LEU A 186 -8.29 -18.84 16.62
C LEU A 186 -7.43 -19.84 17.39
N LYS A 187 -8.09 -20.80 18.06
CA LYS A 187 -7.44 -22.03 18.52
C LYS A 187 -6.92 -22.76 17.27
N PHE A 188 -5.68 -22.52 16.91
CA PHE A 188 -4.96 -23.44 16.02
C PHE A 188 -4.95 -24.80 16.72
N LEU A 189 -5.33 -25.86 16.02
CA LEU A 189 -5.03 -27.22 16.43
C LEU A 189 -3.50 -27.37 16.38
N ILE A 190 -2.85 -27.08 17.50
CA ILE A 190 -1.40 -27.26 17.72
C ILE A 190 -1.10 -28.76 17.93
N SER A 191 -1.54 -29.61 17.01
CA SER A 191 -1.18 -31.04 17.02
C SER A 191 -0.24 -31.44 15.89
N SER A 192 -0.02 -30.59 14.86
CA SER A 192 0.82 -30.97 13.72
C SER A 192 2.01 -30.04 13.40
N VAL A 193 2.19 -28.90 14.07
CA VAL A 193 3.26 -27.92 13.74
C VAL A 193 4.42 -27.93 14.75
N ARG A 194 4.38 -28.82 15.74
CA ARG A 194 5.38 -28.86 16.83
C ARG A 194 6.75 -29.43 16.44
N SER A 195 6.92 -29.97 15.23
CA SER A 195 8.22 -30.48 14.76
C SER A 195 9.05 -29.48 13.94
N GLY A 196 8.43 -28.43 13.38
CA GLY A 196 9.13 -27.46 12.52
C GLY A 196 9.61 -26.19 13.23
N PHE A 197 8.89 -25.75 14.26
CA PHE A 197 9.15 -24.46 14.91
C PHE A 197 10.28 -24.49 15.95
N LEU A 198 10.67 -25.65 16.46
CA LEU A 198 11.71 -25.76 17.51
C LEU A 198 13.15 -25.88 16.96
N ASN A 199 13.34 -25.99 15.63
CA ASN A 199 14.68 -26.14 15.05
C ASN A 199 15.31 -24.84 14.50
N SER A 200 14.58 -23.72 14.51
CA SER A 200 15.04 -22.47 13.87
C SER A 200 15.68 -21.46 14.82
N TYR A 201 15.77 -21.73 16.12
CA TYR A 201 16.45 -20.86 17.10
C TYR A 201 17.97 -21.10 17.19
N LYS A 202 18.54 -22.00 16.38
CA LYS A 202 19.98 -22.34 16.41
C LYS A 202 20.88 -21.54 15.46
N TYR A 203 20.34 -20.62 14.65
CA TYR A 203 21.13 -19.94 13.61
C TYR A 203 21.06 -18.40 13.65
N TRP A 204 20.89 -17.82 14.85
CA TRP A 204 21.21 -16.41 15.12
C TRP A 204 22.58 -16.27 15.82
N ASN A 205 23.59 -17.01 15.35
CA ASN A 205 24.98 -16.69 15.68
C ASN A 205 25.48 -15.68 14.65
N PHE A 206 25.39 -14.38 15.01
CA PHE A 206 26.23 -13.36 14.40
C PHE A 206 27.69 -13.71 14.71
N SER A 207 28.41 -14.23 13.72
CA SER A 207 29.87 -14.21 13.74
C SER A 207 30.30 -12.83 13.29
N VAL A 208 30.68 -12.00 14.26
CA VAL A 208 31.48 -10.79 14.00
C VAL A 208 32.91 -11.29 13.81
N SER A 209 33.45 -11.11 12.62
CA SER A 209 34.89 -11.19 12.34
C SER A 209 35.38 -9.79 12.01
#